data_AF-A0A3E1DWJ8-F1
#
_entry.id   AF-A0A3E1DWJ8-F1
#
_cell.length_a   1.000
_cell.length_b   1.000
_cell.length_c   1.000
_cell.angle_alpha   90.00
_cell.angle_beta   90.00
_cell.angle_gamma   90.00
#
_symmetry.space_group_name_H-M   'P 1'
#
loop_
_entity.id
_entity.type
_entity.pdbx_description
1 polymer ?
#
loop_
_entity_poly.entity_id
_entity_poly.type
_entity_poly.pdbx_seq_one_letter_code
_entity_poly.pdbx_strand_id
1 'polypeptide(L)'
;MQSSAQTKQNSDREVELEALAEMESRMESKKGGRSRAGEPLPSAYLPPAKVERKFLLGEIPKVLGLDGGCRVEQGYLAVEKDGSEVRIRKTEKAGALFVKNATGPGQVEVEVSLTAEQTAALWPLTEGRRMSKVSHKVDVAEIPFTLDLYEGQLNWLRIAEAEFPGPTAAEAFTPPAWFKREVSDLVAYKHSNLARE
;
A
#
# COMPACT_ATOMS: atom_id res chain seq x y z
N MET A 1 36.37 9.04 19.63
CA MET A 1 35.25 8.10 19.36
C MET A 1 34.37 8.48 18.16
N GLN A 2 34.60 9.62 17.47
CA GLN A 2 33.81 10.02 16.29
C GLN A 2 34.29 9.47 14.93
N SER A 3 35.46 8.81 14.88
CA SER A 3 36.03 8.32 13.60
C SER A 3 35.32 7.08 13.05
N SER A 4 34.88 6.16 13.92
CA SER A 4 34.34 4.85 13.49
C SER A 4 32.91 4.88 12.95
N ALA A 5 32.11 5.91 13.27
CA ALA A 5 30.75 6.05 12.76
C ALA A 5 30.72 6.59 11.33
N GLN A 6 31.64 7.51 10.99
CA GLN A 6 31.76 8.07 9.64
C GLN A 6 32.26 7.03 8.63
N THR A 7 33.17 6.14 9.05
CA THR A 7 33.69 5.06 8.20
C THR A 7 32.62 4.04 7.83
N LYS A 8 31.70 3.73 8.76
CA LYS A 8 30.64 2.74 8.54
C LYS A 8 29.53 3.28 7.63
N GLN A 9 29.17 4.56 7.80
CA GLN A 9 28.18 5.22 6.96
C GLN A 9 28.69 5.47 5.52
N ASN A 10 30.00 5.66 5.35
CA ASN A 10 30.61 5.71 4.02
C ASN A 10 30.69 4.33 3.37
N SER A 11 30.98 3.26 4.12
CA SER A 11 31.00 1.90 3.55
C SER A 11 29.61 1.44 3.12
N ASP A 12 28.57 1.74 3.91
CA ASP A 12 27.20 1.35 3.57
C ASP A 12 26.70 2.07 2.30
N ARG A 13 27.13 3.33 2.10
CA ARG A 13 26.79 4.12 0.91
C ARG A 13 27.59 3.70 -0.33
N GLU A 14 28.83 3.26 -0.18
CA GLU A 14 29.62 2.69 -1.28
C GLU A 14 29.03 1.36 -1.77
N VAL A 15 28.59 0.49 -0.84
CA VAL A 15 27.91 -0.77 -1.19
C VAL A 15 26.59 -0.52 -1.92
N GLU A 16 25.84 0.50 -1.53
CA GLU A 16 24.58 0.87 -2.18
C GLU A 16 24.79 1.45 -3.59
N LEU A 17 25.84 2.25 -3.78
CA LEU A 17 26.20 2.81 -5.09
C LEU A 17 26.75 1.75 -6.06
N GLU A 18 27.53 0.78 -5.56
CA GLU A 18 28.05 -0.33 -6.35
C GLU A 18 26.91 -1.28 -6.77
N ALA A 19 25.95 -1.54 -5.87
CA ALA A 19 24.74 -2.30 -6.18
C ALA A 19 23.85 -1.63 -7.24
N LEU A 20 23.74 -0.29 -7.21
CA LEU A 20 23.00 0.48 -8.22
C LEU A 20 23.71 0.45 -9.58
N ALA A 21 25.03 0.58 -9.61
CA ALA A 21 25.81 0.53 -10.85
C ALA A 21 25.76 -0.86 -11.52
N GLU A 22 25.79 -1.94 -10.74
CA GLU A 22 25.58 -3.29 -11.26
C GLU A 22 24.15 -3.51 -11.79
N MET A 23 23.16 -2.91 -11.13
CA MET A 23 21.75 -2.99 -11.54
C MET A 23 21.52 -2.29 -12.89
N GLU A 24 22.08 -1.10 -13.09
CA GLU A 24 22.00 -0.36 -14.35
C GLU A 24 22.71 -1.11 -15.48
N SER A 25 23.91 -1.63 -15.22
CA SER A 25 24.66 -2.45 -16.20
C SER A 25 23.88 -3.71 -16.65
N ARG A 26 23.17 -4.36 -15.72
CA ARG A 26 22.30 -5.51 -16.02
C ARG A 26 21.02 -5.12 -16.77
N MET A 27 20.49 -3.93 -16.57
CA MET A 27 19.35 -3.42 -17.33
C MET A 27 19.73 -3.05 -18.77
N GLU A 28 20.92 -2.48 -18.99
CA GLU A 28 21.40 -2.12 -20.31
C GLU A 28 21.68 -3.37 -21.18
N SER A 29 22.20 -4.45 -20.58
CA SER A 29 22.47 -5.72 -21.29
C SER A 29 21.21 -6.50 -21.72
N LYS A 30 20.02 -6.19 -21.17
CA LYS A 30 18.74 -6.82 -21.54
C LYS A 30 18.05 -6.18 -22.75
N LYS A 31 18.55 -5.07 -23.30
CA LYS A 31 17.97 -4.42 -24.50
C LYS A 31 18.24 -5.15 -25.82
N GLY A 32 19.02 -6.24 -25.82
CA GLY A 32 19.38 -6.98 -27.04
C GLY A 32 19.26 -8.50 -26.91
N GLY A 33 18.04 -9.05 -26.81
CA GLY A 33 17.86 -10.50 -26.83
C GLY A 33 16.41 -10.93 -27.06
N ARG A 34 16.13 -11.58 -28.21
CA ARG A 34 14.84 -12.21 -28.52
C ARG A 34 14.49 -13.24 -27.44
N SER A 35 13.30 -13.09 -26.85
CA SER A 35 12.76 -13.98 -25.81
C SER A 35 12.69 -15.44 -26.30
N ARG A 36 13.32 -16.35 -25.55
CA ARG A 36 12.97 -17.78 -25.56
C ARG A 36 12.03 -18.04 -24.38
N ALA A 37 10.86 -18.60 -24.66
CA ALA A 37 9.94 -19.08 -23.63
C ALA A 37 10.58 -20.24 -22.85
N GLY A 38 10.52 -20.18 -21.51
CA GLY A 38 10.76 -21.35 -20.66
C GLY A 38 11.91 -21.30 -19.65
N GLU A 39 12.52 -20.14 -19.36
CA GLU A 39 13.40 -20.04 -18.19
C GLU A 39 12.57 -19.73 -16.93
N PRO A 40 12.65 -20.55 -15.85
CA PRO A 40 12.06 -20.18 -14.58
C PRO A 40 12.74 -18.90 -14.11
N LEU A 41 11.92 -17.93 -13.67
CA LEU A 41 12.42 -16.70 -13.07
C LEU A 41 13.44 -17.07 -11.98
N PRO A 42 14.61 -16.41 -11.92
CA PRO A 42 15.62 -16.70 -10.91
C PRO A 42 14.96 -16.63 -9.54
N SER A 43 15.18 -17.68 -8.73
CA SER A 43 14.66 -17.87 -7.36
C SER A 43 14.50 -16.52 -6.67
N ALA A 44 13.24 -16.10 -6.56
CA ALA A 44 12.85 -14.72 -6.34
C ALA A 44 13.55 -14.12 -5.12
N TYR A 45 14.18 -12.95 -5.33
CA TYR A 45 14.30 -11.97 -4.26
C TYR A 45 12.88 -11.56 -3.89
N LEU A 46 12.26 -12.28 -2.95
CA LEU A 46 11.04 -11.81 -2.32
C LEU A 46 11.47 -10.60 -1.49
N PRO A 47 10.98 -9.38 -1.78
CA PRO A 47 11.22 -8.27 -0.88
C PRO A 47 10.72 -8.67 0.52
N PRO A 48 11.37 -8.17 1.59
CA PRO A 48 10.91 -8.46 2.94
C PRO A 48 9.40 -8.18 3.04
N ALA A 49 8.68 -9.07 3.70
CA ALA A 49 7.24 -8.95 3.86
C ALA A 49 6.93 -7.60 4.52
N LYS A 50 6.30 -6.70 3.77
CA LYS A 50 5.86 -5.41 4.30
C LYS A 50 4.85 -5.64 5.41
N VAL A 51 4.90 -4.83 6.45
CA VAL A 51 3.95 -4.86 7.56
C VAL A 51 3.10 -3.62 7.49
N GLU A 52 1.78 -3.79 7.38
CA GLU A 52 0.82 -2.69 7.37
C GLU A 52 0.33 -2.46 8.81
N ARG A 53 0.35 -1.20 9.28
CA ARG A 53 -0.30 -0.81 10.54
C ARG A 53 -1.42 0.19 10.27
N LYS A 54 -2.56 -0.01 10.93
CA LYS A 54 -3.74 0.87 10.83
C LYS A 54 -4.16 1.40 12.19
N PHE A 55 -4.50 2.68 12.26
CA PHE A 55 -4.91 3.33 13.50
C PHE A 55 -6.20 4.11 13.32
N LEU A 56 -7.13 3.94 14.26
CA LEU A 56 -8.27 4.84 14.38
C LEU A 56 -7.81 6.21 14.83
N LEU A 57 -8.38 7.24 14.21
CA LEU A 57 -8.05 8.63 14.51
C LEU A 57 -9.07 9.26 15.45
N GLY A 58 -8.57 10.02 16.41
CA GLY A 58 -9.38 10.96 17.18
C GLY A 58 -9.55 12.28 16.42
N GLU A 59 -9.36 13.39 17.12
CA GLU A 59 -9.23 14.69 16.48
C GLU A 59 -7.90 14.78 15.73
N ILE A 60 -7.97 15.09 14.44
CA ILE A 60 -6.79 15.22 13.58
C ILE A 60 -6.11 16.55 13.91
N PRO A 61 -4.80 16.55 14.26
CA PRO A 61 -4.09 17.78 14.58
C PRO A 61 -4.09 18.78 13.41
N LYS A 62 -4.44 20.04 13.67
CA LYS A 62 -4.41 21.11 12.66
C LYS A 62 -3.03 21.29 12.00
N VAL A 63 -1.96 20.96 12.72
CA VAL A 63 -0.57 21.05 12.22
C VAL A 63 -0.30 20.15 11.02
N LEU A 64 -1.10 19.11 10.82
CA LEU A 64 -0.99 18.27 9.62
C LEU A 64 -1.43 19.01 8.35
N GLY A 65 -2.14 20.14 8.47
CA GLY A 65 -2.50 21.01 7.35
C GLY A 65 -3.06 20.22 6.17
N LEU A 66 -4.16 19.49 6.41
CA LEU A 66 -4.74 18.59 5.40
C LEU A 66 -5.24 19.39 4.18
N ASP A 67 -4.33 19.65 3.25
CA ASP A 67 -4.57 20.36 2.01
C ASP A 67 -4.50 19.38 0.85
N GLY A 68 -5.53 19.34 0.01
CA GLY A 68 -5.61 18.39 -1.08
C GLY A 68 -5.86 16.96 -0.57
N GLY A 69 -6.97 16.39 -0.99
CA GLY A 69 -7.31 14.98 -0.77
C GLY A 69 -7.70 14.36 -2.10
N CYS A 70 -7.42 13.07 -2.27
CA CYS A 70 -7.91 12.34 -3.42
C CYS A 70 -9.20 11.65 -3.02
N ARG A 71 -10.31 11.94 -3.69
CA ARG A 71 -11.53 11.17 -3.52
C ARG A 71 -11.33 9.80 -4.18
N VAL A 72 -11.45 8.77 -3.36
CA VAL A 72 -11.28 7.37 -3.75
C VAL A 72 -12.60 6.65 -3.52
N GLU A 73 -13.11 6.03 -4.58
CA GLU A 73 -14.21 5.08 -4.50
C GLU A 73 -13.66 3.68 -4.74
N GLN A 74 -14.09 2.71 -3.93
CA GLN A 74 -13.66 1.33 -4.06
C GLN A 74 -14.85 0.40 -4.04
N GLY A 75 -14.82 -0.60 -4.92
CA GLY A 75 -15.87 -1.60 -5.04
C GLY A 75 -15.28 -3.01 -5.19
N TYR A 76 -15.93 -4.00 -4.61
CA TYR A 76 -15.44 -5.39 -4.62
C TYR A 76 -16.25 -6.28 -5.56
N LEU A 77 -15.56 -6.91 -6.51
CA LEU A 77 -16.14 -7.90 -7.41
C LEU A 77 -16.22 -9.28 -6.73
N ALA A 78 -15.16 -9.67 -6.01
CA ALA A 78 -15.08 -10.92 -5.28
C ALA A 78 -14.27 -10.76 -4.00
N VAL A 79 -14.68 -11.48 -2.94
CA VAL A 79 -13.95 -11.59 -1.68
C VAL A 79 -14.19 -12.99 -1.16
N GLU A 80 -13.13 -13.78 -1.08
CA GLU A 80 -13.16 -15.17 -0.63
C GLU A 80 -12.81 -15.28 0.85
N LYS A 81 -13.16 -16.42 1.46
CA LYS A 81 -12.91 -16.67 2.90
C LYS A 81 -11.43 -16.78 3.24
N ASP A 82 -10.59 -17.17 2.27
CA ASP A 82 -9.13 -17.26 2.42
C ASP A 82 -8.43 -15.87 2.32
N GLY A 83 -9.21 -14.82 2.09
CA GLY A 83 -8.74 -13.45 1.95
C GLY A 83 -8.34 -13.05 0.54
N SER A 84 -8.52 -13.92 -0.45
CA SER A 84 -8.41 -13.53 -1.86
C SER A 84 -9.48 -12.51 -2.21
N GLU A 85 -9.12 -11.46 -2.95
CA GLU A 85 -10.07 -10.42 -3.34
C GLU A 85 -9.80 -9.86 -4.74
N VAL A 86 -10.88 -9.47 -5.41
CA VAL A 86 -10.84 -8.72 -6.65
C VAL A 86 -11.60 -7.42 -6.42
N ARG A 87 -10.90 -6.29 -6.55
CA ARG A 87 -11.46 -4.96 -6.28
C ARG A 87 -11.16 -3.99 -7.39
N ILE A 88 -12.07 -3.03 -7.56
CA ILE A 88 -11.90 -1.87 -8.43
C ILE A 88 -11.72 -0.65 -7.55
N ARG A 89 -10.66 0.10 -7.79
CA ARG A 89 -10.45 1.44 -7.23
C ARG A 89 -10.69 2.47 -8.32
N LYS A 90 -11.52 3.46 -8.06
CA LYS A 90 -11.78 4.60 -8.92
C LYS A 90 -11.38 5.89 -8.21
N THR A 91 -10.69 6.74 -8.94
CA THR A 91 -10.44 8.14 -8.58
C THR A 91 -11.06 9.03 -9.67
N GLU A 92 -11.00 10.34 -9.51
CA GLU A 92 -11.43 11.27 -10.56
C GLU A 92 -10.63 11.11 -11.87
N LYS A 93 -9.38 10.61 -11.79
CA LYS A 93 -8.44 10.58 -12.91
C LYS A 93 -8.31 9.21 -13.56
N ALA A 94 -8.45 8.14 -12.79
CA ALA A 94 -8.14 6.79 -13.24
C ALA A 94 -8.93 5.72 -12.47
N GLY A 95 -9.16 4.59 -13.14
CA GLY A 95 -9.60 3.34 -12.54
C GLY A 95 -8.51 2.27 -12.59
N ALA A 96 -8.49 1.39 -11.60
CA ALA A 96 -7.60 0.24 -11.58
C ALA A 96 -8.29 -0.98 -10.96
N LEU A 97 -7.99 -2.16 -11.48
CA LEU A 97 -8.36 -3.45 -10.93
C LEU A 97 -7.20 -3.97 -10.09
N PHE A 98 -7.51 -4.46 -8.89
CA PHE A 98 -6.56 -5.17 -8.06
C PHE A 98 -7.02 -6.60 -7.88
N VAL A 99 -6.09 -7.53 -8.06
CA VAL A 99 -6.30 -8.95 -7.80
C VAL A 99 -5.29 -9.37 -6.73
N LYS A 100 -5.81 -9.81 -5.60
CA LYS A 100 -5.04 -10.24 -4.44
C LYS A 100 -5.34 -11.71 -4.16
N ASN A 101 -4.31 -12.53 -3.99
CA ASN A 101 -4.48 -13.92 -3.59
C ASN A 101 -4.67 -14.05 -2.07
N ALA A 102 -4.80 -15.29 -1.60
CA ALA A 102 -5.04 -15.62 -0.21
C ALA A 102 -4.02 -14.98 0.75
N THR A 103 -4.45 -14.80 2.00
CA THR A 103 -3.58 -14.25 3.04
C THR A 103 -2.51 -15.26 3.44
N GLY A 104 -1.25 -14.82 3.57
CA GLY A 104 -0.16 -15.65 4.09
C GLY A 104 1.16 -15.48 3.33
N PRO A 105 2.13 -16.39 3.57
CA PRO A 105 3.39 -16.42 2.84
C PRO A 105 3.15 -16.51 1.33
N GLY A 106 3.80 -15.64 0.54
CA GLY A 106 3.60 -15.59 -0.91
C GLY A 106 2.34 -14.85 -1.35
N GLN A 107 1.79 -13.97 -0.49
CA GLN A 107 0.77 -13.02 -0.90
C GLN A 107 1.29 -12.15 -2.05
N VAL A 108 0.48 -12.01 -3.09
CA VAL A 108 0.71 -11.18 -4.26
C VAL A 108 -0.52 -10.33 -4.49
N GLU A 109 -0.30 -9.05 -4.76
CA GLU A 109 -1.31 -8.14 -5.28
C GLU A 109 -0.84 -7.66 -6.65
N VAL A 110 -1.72 -7.77 -7.65
CA VAL A 110 -1.48 -7.26 -9.01
C VAL A 110 -2.42 -6.10 -9.26
N GLU A 111 -1.86 -4.96 -9.64
CA GLU A 111 -2.60 -3.78 -10.09
C GLU A 111 -2.63 -3.71 -11.62
N VAL A 112 -3.82 -3.53 -12.19
CA VAL A 112 -4.04 -3.38 -13.63
C VAL A 112 -4.81 -2.08 -13.88
N SER A 113 -4.20 -1.13 -14.59
CA SER A 113 -4.87 0.09 -15.02
C SER A 113 -6.06 -0.23 -15.93
N LEU A 114 -7.19 0.42 -15.67
CA LEU A 114 -8.41 0.30 -16.47
C LEU A 114 -8.66 1.58 -17.26
N THR A 115 -9.20 1.43 -18.47
CA THR A 115 -9.78 2.57 -19.20
C THR A 115 -11.05 3.06 -18.50
N ALA A 116 -11.51 4.26 -18.86
CA ALA A 116 -12.78 4.79 -18.35
C ALA A 116 -13.97 3.88 -18.73
N GLU A 117 -13.99 3.34 -19.95
CA GLU A 117 -15.01 2.42 -20.46
C GLU A 117 -15.01 1.10 -19.68
N GLN A 118 -13.82 0.51 -19.44
CA GLN A 118 -13.69 -0.71 -18.65
C GLN A 118 -14.15 -0.48 -17.20
N THR A 119 -13.76 0.64 -16.61
CA THR A 119 -14.18 1.01 -15.25
C THR A 119 -15.70 1.17 -15.17
N ALA A 120 -16.31 1.88 -16.13
CA ALA A 120 -17.76 2.08 -16.18
C ALA A 120 -18.53 0.77 -16.39
N ALA A 121 -18.02 -0.14 -17.23
CA ALA A 121 -18.64 -1.44 -17.47
C ALA A 121 -18.58 -2.36 -16.24
N LEU A 122 -17.46 -2.35 -15.51
CA LEU A 122 -17.27 -3.23 -14.35
C LEU A 122 -17.86 -2.66 -13.06
N TRP A 123 -17.94 -1.34 -12.91
CA TRP A 123 -18.39 -0.70 -11.68
C TRP A 123 -19.76 -1.19 -11.19
N PRO A 124 -20.82 -1.31 -12.02
CA PRO A 124 -22.13 -1.84 -11.61
C PRO A 124 -22.05 -3.18 -10.88
N LEU A 125 -21.11 -4.06 -11.25
CA LEU A 125 -20.94 -5.40 -10.66
C LEU A 125 -20.44 -5.37 -9.21
N THR A 126 -20.03 -4.21 -8.71
CA THR A 126 -19.61 -4.02 -7.31
C THR A 126 -20.74 -3.54 -6.39
N GLU A 127 -21.99 -3.43 -6.88
CA GLU A 127 -23.13 -2.96 -6.09
C GLU A 127 -23.33 -3.76 -4.79
N GLY A 128 -23.67 -3.04 -3.71
CA GLY A 128 -23.75 -3.58 -2.35
C GLY A 128 -22.40 -3.91 -1.69
N ARG A 129 -21.28 -3.64 -2.37
CA ARG A 129 -19.92 -3.87 -1.86
C ARG A 129 -19.00 -2.71 -2.20
N ARG A 130 -19.37 -1.49 -1.79
CA ARG A 130 -18.65 -0.24 -2.11
C ARG A 130 -18.40 0.59 -0.86
N MET A 131 -17.31 1.35 -0.90
CA MET A 131 -17.04 2.44 0.04
C MET A 131 -16.48 3.64 -0.73
N SER A 132 -16.56 4.82 -0.13
CA SER A 132 -15.81 5.99 -0.59
C SER A 132 -15.13 6.70 0.58
N LYS A 133 -14.01 7.34 0.28
CA LYS A 133 -13.18 8.05 1.23
C LYS A 133 -12.41 9.17 0.55
N VAL A 134 -11.99 10.16 1.33
CA VAL A 134 -10.98 11.13 0.92
C VAL A 134 -9.66 10.71 1.56
N SER A 135 -8.68 10.37 0.72
CA SER A 135 -7.35 9.94 1.14
C SER A 135 -6.37 11.12 1.07
N HIS A 136 -5.74 11.43 2.20
CA HIS A 136 -4.67 12.41 2.33
C HIS A 136 -3.34 11.69 2.55
N LYS A 137 -2.27 12.16 1.92
CA LYS A 137 -0.91 11.71 2.22
C LYS A 137 -0.30 12.68 3.21
N VAL A 138 0.25 12.17 4.31
CA VAL A 138 0.93 12.99 5.32
C VAL A 138 2.15 12.24 5.83
N ASP A 139 3.13 12.97 6.33
CA ASP A 139 4.26 12.39 7.04
C ASP A 139 4.02 12.50 8.55
N VAL A 140 4.11 11.37 9.25
CA VAL A 140 4.01 11.31 10.72
C VAL A 140 5.33 10.77 11.24
N ALA A 141 6.12 11.63 11.91
CA ALA A 141 7.47 11.30 12.35
C ALA A 141 8.34 10.73 11.21
N GLU A 142 8.31 11.40 10.05
CA GLU A 142 9.05 11.02 8.82
C GLU A 142 8.61 9.70 8.18
N ILE A 143 7.51 9.11 8.65
CA ILE A 143 6.90 7.92 8.06
C ILE A 143 5.71 8.35 7.19
N PRO A 144 5.64 7.92 5.92
CA PRO A 144 4.52 8.24 5.06
C PRO A 144 3.28 7.47 5.50
N PHE A 145 2.23 8.22 5.85
CA PHE A 145 0.91 7.71 6.18
C PHE A 145 -0.12 8.12 5.13
N THR A 146 -1.11 7.27 4.92
CA THR A 146 -2.37 7.63 4.26
C THR A 146 -3.42 7.83 5.34
N LEU A 147 -4.03 9.01 5.37
CA LEU A 147 -5.15 9.36 6.23
C LEU A 147 -6.43 9.29 5.42
N ASP A 148 -7.26 8.32 5.75
CA ASP A 148 -8.52 8.04 5.09
C ASP A 148 -9.68 8.57 5.92
N LEU A 149 -10.40 9.54 5.35
CA LEU A 149 -11.64 10.06 5.88
C LEU A 149 -12.79 9.45 5.08
N TYR A 150 -13.47 8.47 5.68
CA TYR A 150 -14.54 7.75 5.00
C TYR A 150 -15.77 8.66 4.83
N GLU A 151 -16.57 8.36 3.83
CA GLU A 151 -17.80 9.10 3.49
C GLU A 151 -19.05 8.21 3.65
N GLY A 152 -20.23 8.80 3.45
CA GLY A 152 -21.49 8.05 3.46
C GLY A 152 -21.80 7.47 4.84
N GLN A 153 -22.19 6.18 4.86
CA GLN A 153 -22.51 5.48 6.11
C GLN A 153 -21.30 5.29 7.04
N LEU A 154 -20.09 5.39 6.47
CA LEU A 154 -18.83 5.28 7.19
C LEU A 154 -18.24 6.65 7.55
N ASN A 155 -19.00 7.76 7.47
CA ASN A 155 -18.47 9.11 7.73
C ASN A 155 -17.90 9.33 9.14
N TRP A 156 -18.20 8.43 10.07
CA TRP A 156 -17.66 8.40 11.43
C TRP A 156 -16.23 7.83 11.47
N LEU A 157 -15.82 7.08 10.45
CA LEU A 157 -14.58 6.33 10.40
C LEU A 157 -13.44 7.16 9.81
N ARG A 158 -12.32 7.16 10.53
CA ARG A 158 -11.07 7.80 10.12
C ARG A 158 -9.91 6.87 10.45
N ILE A 159 -9.10 6.54 9.46
CA ILE A 159 -7.98 5.61 9.61
C ILE A 159 -6.70 6.28 9.12
N ALA A 160 -5.61 6.13 9.88
CA ALA A 160 -4.26 6.33 9.34
C ALA A 160 -3.61 4.96 9.10
N GLU A 161 -3.00 4.81 7.93
CA GLU A 161 -2.37 3.57 7.49
C GLU A 161 -0.97 3.83 6.95
N ALA A 162 -0.01 2.99 7.32
CA ALA A 162 1.34 3.00 6.78
C ALA A 162 1.84 1.57 6.51
N GLU A 163 2.61 1.42 5.44
CA GLU A 163 3.39 0.22 5.14
C GLU A 163 4.82 0.39 5.65
N PHE A 164 5.27 -0.56 6.46
CA PHE A 164 6.62 -0.64 6.98
C PHE A 164 7.43 -1.68 6.20
N PRO A 165 8.75 -1.48 6.01
CA PRO A 165 9.60 -2.41 5.27
C PRO A 165 9.83 -3.76 5.97
N GLY A 166 9.31 -3.94 7.20
CA GLY A 166 9.32 -5.21 7.91
C GLY A 166 8.90 -5.06 9.38
N PRO A 167 8.82 -6.18 10.12
CA PRO A 167 8.34 -6.21 11.51
C PRO A 167 9.14 -5.31 12.45
N THR A 168 10.48 -5.31 12.35
CA THR A 168 11.34 -4.49 13.22
C THR A 168 11.05 -2.99 13.06
N ALA A 169 10.87 -2.52 11.82
CA ALA A 169 10.53 -1.11 11.58
C ALA A 169 9.12 -0.77 12.06
N ALA A 170 8.17 -1.70 11.89
CA ALA A 170 6.81 -1.56 12.38
C ALA A 170 6.74 -1.47 13.91
N GLU A 171 7.49 -2.32 14.62
CA GLU A 171 7.56 -2.35 16.09
C GLU A 171 8.27 -1.13 16.68
N ALA A 172 9.27 -0.58 15.98
CA ALA A 172 9.98 0.61 16.42
C ALA A 172 9.12 1.89 16.35
N PHE A 173 8.07 1.90 15.53
CA PHE A 173 7.20 3.07 15.41
C PHE A 173 6.33 3.26 16.65
N THR A 174 6.51 4.41 17.30
CA THR A 174 5.68 4.86 18.42
C THR A 174 4.56 5.77 17.90
N PRO A 175 3.29 5.34 17.96
CA PRO A 175 2.18 6.14 17.46
C PRO A 175 1.96 7.40 18.31
N PRO A 176 1.68 8.56 17.71
CA PRO A 176 1.38 9.78 18.47
C PRO A 176 0.01 9.68 19.18
N ALA A 177 -0.22 10.48 20.22
CA ALA A 177 -1.41 10.38 21.09
C ALA A 177 -2.78 10.59 20.41
N TRP A 178 -2.80 11.12 19.18
CA TRP A 178 -4.02 11.29 18.37
C TRP A 178 -4.37 10.04 17.54
N PHE A 179 -3.42 9.11 17.36
CA PHE A 179 -3.73 7.72 17.01
C PHE A 179 -4.32 7.05 18.25
N LYS A 180 -5.56 6.58 18.16
CA LYS A 180 -6.29 6.04 19.29
C LYS A 180 -6.06 4.55 19.46
N ARG A 181 -6.66 3.76 18.59
CA ARG A 181 -6.62 2.31 18.66
C ARG A 181 -5.96 1.78 17.40
N GLU A 182 -4.97 0.92 17.57
CA GLU A 182 -4.45 0.12 16.47
C GLU A 182 -5.47 -0.96 16.08
N VAL A 183 -5.78 -1.04 14.80
CA VAL A 183 -6.81 -1.92 14.23
C VAL A 183 -6.27 -2.80 13.09
N SER A 184 -4.94 -2.90 12.96
CA SER A 184 -4.22 -3.65 11.92
C SER A 184 -4.77 -5.07 11.72
N ASP A 185 -4.98 -5.81 12.81
CA ASP A 185 -5.42 -7.22 12.77
C ASP A 185 -6.93 -7.40 12.93
N LEU A 186 -7.70 -6.32 13.03
CA LEU A 186 -9.14 -6.41 13.30
C LEU A 186 -9.90 -6.62 12.00
N VAL A 187 -10.51 -7.80 11.88
CA VAL A 187 -11.30 -8.21 10.70
C VAL A 187 -12.39 -7.19 10.34
N ALA A 188 -13.04 -6.56 11.33
CA ALA A 188 -14.07 -5.54 11.09
C ALA A 188 -13.56 -4.30 10.31
N TYR A 189 -12.26 -4.00 10.39
CA TYR A 189 -11.65 -2.85 9.71
C TYR A 189 -10.95 -3.23 8.40
N LYS A 190 -11.08 -4.49 7.96
CA LYS A 190 -10.66 -4.86 6.60
C LYS A 190 -11.54 -4.09 5.60
N HIS A 191 -10.90 -3.49 4.60
CA HIS A 191 -11.59 -2.74 3.54
C HIS A 191 -12.74 -3.55 2.92
N SER A 192 -12.55 -4.84 2.64
CA SER A 192 -13.62 -5.69 2.08
C SER A 192 -14.84 -5.88 2.98
N ASN A 193 -14.68 -5.77 4.30
CA ASN A 193 -15.80 -5.81 5.24
C ASN A 193 -16.48 -4.46 5.36
N LEU A 194 -15.71 -3.37 5.45
CA LEU A 194 -16.23 -2.00 5.45
C LEU A 194 -17.08 -1.71 4.20
N ALA A 195 -16.73 -2.28 3.04
CA ALA A 195 -17.49 -2.09 1.81
C ALA A 195 -18.93 -2.64 1.84
N ARG A 196 -19.27 -3.45 2.85
CA ARG A 196 -20.58 -4.09 2.98
C ARG A 196 -21.48 -3.42 4.03
N GLU A 197 -20.97 -2.40 4.70
CA GLU A 197 -21.72 -1.55 5.64
C GLU A 197 -22.48 -0.46 4.86
#